data_AF-A0A914I9Q6-F1
#
_entry.id   AF-A0A914I9Q6-F1
#
_cell.length_a   1.000
_cell.length_b   1.000
_cell.length_c   1.000
_cell.angle_alpha   90.00
_cell.angle_beta   90.00
_cell.angle_gamma   90.00
#
_symmetry.space_group_name_H-M   'P 1'
#
loop_
_entity.id
_entity.type
_entity.pdbx_description
1 polymer ?
#
loop_
_entity_poly.entity_id
_entity_poly.type
_entity_poly.pdbx_seq_one_letter_code
_entity_poly.pdbx_strand_id
1 'polypeptide(L)'
;MAAQLFPLPLSPAARKAMSEAAFGVLGALGGCIGCMVSVESLAKEDPSAMNLMTFATFLFISLEGFLFTTQFFTVKNKIPIQGYLPVVITFFVVNVINNQALNFHVPVPLHIIFRSGSLLTSLLMNRFLLGRKYPLKKYLAVFAITLGIILCTLATSNMEKKIESVLSLEEAEKHYREWALGVLMLSAALLISSYLAICQERMYKEYGKHPREAMFYTHAVSLPLFALMGGDIARSARRFSSAPAALFVGLSLPLSGLWLRLLASCVLQWLCILFVYRLNASIDSLSVTLVVTLRKFLSLLISIFWFQNPFTFTHWIGALFVFGGTLAFSENGTFLRAFAAFRHCAAAVGFGRKQSAGAEGTLTCGGQPEVGVKVKLYDDDRGVDTDDFMGETITDSKGHFRLEGFTHEFTSIDPKINIYHDCHDGGKPCQRKISIMIPDKYIASGEHPETYYDAGTIELEGKFSGETRDSLIDVWVNKM
;
A
#
# COMPACT_ATOMS: atom_id res chain seq x y z
N MET A 1 25.63 32.48 18.60
CA MET A 1 24.45 32.08 19.39
C MET A 1 23.22 32.27 18.52
N ALA A 2 22.88 31.24 17.73
CA ALA A 2 21.65 31.02 16.96
C ALA A 2 21.99 29.98 15.88
N ALA A 3 22.00 28.71 16.28
CA ALA A 3 22.12 27.56 15.39
C ALA A 3 20.76 26.85 15.35
N GLN A 4 20.51 26.18 14.22
CA GLN A 4 19.43 25.23 13.95
C GLN A 4 18.11 25.82 13.43
N LEU A 5 17.87 25.74 12.11
CA LEU A 5 16.53 25.62 11.49
C LEU A 5 16.60 25.31 9.95
N PHE A 6 17.47 24.39 9.52
CA PHE A 6 17.32 23.71 8.21
C PHE A 6 17.67 22.22 8.38
N PRO A 7 16.89 21.29 7.78
CA PRO A 7 17.20 19.87 7.85
C PRO A 7 18.49 19.60 7.05
N LEU A 8 19.50 19.08 7.73
CA LEU A 8 20.75 18.63 7.12
C LEU A 8 20.48 17.62 5.99
N PRO A 9 21.28 17.62 4.90
CA PRO A 9 21.18 16.57 3.88
C PRO A 9 21.29 15.19 4.53
N LEU A 10 20.33 14.32 4.21
CA LEU A 10 20.28 12.96 4.75
C LEU A 10 21.63 12.26 4.53
N SER A 11 22.23 11.81 5.64
CA SER A 11 23.46 11.04 5.61
C SER A 11 23.31 9.83 4.66
N PRO A 12 24.40 9.29 4.09
CA PRO A 12 24.32 8.09 3.26
C PRO A 12 23.57 6.92 3.94
N ALA A 13 23.69 6.81 5.27
CA ALA A 13 22.93 5.85 6.07
C ALA A 13 21.42 6.15 6.09
N ALA A 14 21.03 7.42 6.16
CA ALA A 14 19.63 7.83 6.16
C ALA A 14 18.98 7.70 4.76
N ARG A 15 19.73 7.95 3.67
CA ARG A 15 19.30 7.63 2.29
C ARG A 15 19.11 6.13 2.08
N LYS A 16 20.03 5.31 2.59
CA LYS A 16 19.91 3.85 2.56
C LYS A 16 18.70 3.36 3.35
N ALA A 17 18.48 3.88 4.55
CA ALA A 17 17.31 3.54 5.38
C ALA A 17 15.98 3.92 4.70
N MET A 18 15.92 5.09 4.03
CA MET A 18 14.76 5.53 3.28
C MET A 18 14.48 4.64 2.06
N SER A 19 15.53 4.23 1.33
CA SER A 19 15.42 3.28 0.21
C SER A 19 14.95 1.89 0.66
N GLU A 20 15.46 1.40 1.79
CA GLU A 20 15.04 0.11 2.38
C GLU A 20 13.58 0.14 2.86
N ALA A 21 13.13 1.27 3.43
CA ALA A 21 11.73 1.47 3.82
C ALA A 21 10.82 1.51 2.59
N ALA A 22 11.16 2.28 1.55
CA ALA A 22 10.39 2.34 0.30
C ALA A 22 10.28 0.98 -0.39
N PHE A 23 11.39 0.23 -0.45
CA PHE A 23 11.39 -1.15 -0.95
C PHE A 23 10.49 -2.07 -0.13
N GLY A 24 10.49 -1.92 1.20
CA GLY A 24 9.61 -2.66 2.11
C GLY A 24 8.13 -2.36 1.85
N VAL A 25 7.76 -1.09 1.65
CA VAL A 25 6.39 -0.66 1.35
C VAL A 25 5.92 -1.19 0.00
N LEU A 26 6.71 -0.97 -1.05
CA LEU A 26 6.38 -1.42 -2.41
C LEU A 26 6.26 -2.95 -2.48
N GLY A 27 7.19 -3.66 -1.85
CA GLY A 27 7.14 -5.11 -1.76
C GLY A 27 5.92 -5.63 -1.00
N ALA A 28 5.51 -4.94 0.08
CA ALA A 28 4.32 -5.30 0.85
C ALA A 28 3.03 -5.03 0.07
N LEU A 29 2.94 -3.90 -0.65
CA LEU A 29 1.80 -3.59 -1.51
C LEU A 29 1.72 -4.58 -2.68
N GLY A 30 2.79 -4.70 -3.47
CA GLY A 30 2.82 -5.58 -4.65
C GLY A 30 2.63 -7.06 -4.30
N GLY A 31 3.40 -7.58 -3.33
CA GLY A 31 3.32 -8.98 -2.93
C GLY A 31 1.94 -9.35 -2.37
N CYS A 32 1.36 -8.51 -1.53
CA CYS A 32 0.09 -8.85 -0.91
C CYS A 32 -1.13 -8.54 -1.78
N ILE A 33 -1.11 -7.51 -2.63
CA ILE A 33 -2.15 -7.30 -3.64
C ILE A 33 -2.11 -8.46 -4.65
N GLY A 34 -0.93 -8.81 -5.17
CA GLY A 34 -0.77 -9.94 -6.09
C GLY A 34 -1.21 -11.27 -5.47
N CYS A 35 -0.93 -11.47 -4.18
CA CYS A 35 -1.44 -12.60 -3.42
C CYS A 35 -2.97 -12.64 -3.41
N MET A 36 -3.64 -11.52 -3.12
CA MET A 36 -5.11 -11.46 -3.12
C MET A 36 -5.70 -11.71 -4.52
N VAL A 37 -5.08 -11.15 -5.57
CA VAL A 37 -5.48 -11.40 -6.96
C VAL A 37 -5.37 -12.88 -7.31
N SER A 38 -4.28 -13.53 -6.89
CA SER A 38 -4.07 -14.96 -7.18
C SER A 38 -5.05 -15.85 -6.42
N VAL A 39 -5.30 -15.53 -5.14
CA VAL A 39 -6.31 -16.22 -4.32
C VAL A 39 -7.70 -16.07 -4.92
N GLU A 40 -8.10 -14.86 -5.32
CA GLU A 40 -9.40 -14.61 -5.93
C GLU A 40 -9.54 -15.31 -7.28
N SER A 41 -8.52 -15.24 -8.13
CA SER A 41 -8.51 -15.96 -9.41
C SER A 41 -8.68 -17.46 -9.21
N LEU A 42 -8.01 -18.05 -8.20
CA LEU A 42 -8.13 -19.47 -7.92
C LEU A 42 -9.48 -19.82 -7.30
N ALA A 43 -9.98 -18.99 -6.37
CA ALA A 43 -11.27 -19.20 -5.72
C ALA A 43 -12.44 -19.11 -6.70
N LYS A 44 -12.39 -18.22 -7.71
CA LYS A 44 -13.43 -18.14 -8.75
C LYS A 44 -13.44 -19.35 -9.69
N GLU A 45 -12.29 -19.96 -9.92
CA GLU A 45 -12.17 -21.10 -10.85
C GLU A 45 -12.42 -22.45 -10.15
N ASP A 46 -11.86 -22.64 -8.95
CA ASP A 46 -12.08 -23.84 -8.14
C ASP A 46 -12.10 -23.50 -6.63
N PRO A 47 -13.27 -23.14 -6.07
CA PRO A 47 -13.43 -22.86 -4.65
C PRO A 47 -13.03 -24.05 -3.75
N SER A 48 -13.14 -25.29 -4.25
CA SER A 48 -12.80 -26.49 -3.48
C SER A 48 -11.30 -26.64 -3.23
N ALA A 49 -10.46 -25.95 -4.01
CA ALA A 49 -9.01 -26.02 -3.92
C ALA A 49 -8.39 -25.18 -2.78
N MET A 50 -9.18 -24.45 -1.97
CA MET A 50 -8.65 -23.54 -0.94
C MET A 50 -7.81 -24.26 0.14
N ASN A 51 -8.15 -25.50 0.50
CA ASN A 51 -7.33 -26.31 1.41
C ASN A 51 -5.98 -26.70 0.78
N LEU A 52 -5.99 -27.10 -0.50
CA LEU A 52 -4.76 -27.41 -1.24
C LEU A 52 -3.87 -26.17 -1.37
N MET A 53 -4.46 -25.00 -1.65
CA MET A 53 -3.72 -23.74 -1.73
C MET A 53 -3.09 -23.34 -0.39
N THR A 54 -3.84 -23.46 0.70
CA THR A 54 -3.31 -23.18 2.05
C THR A 54 -2.19 -24.17 2.41
N PHE A 55 -2.35 -25.46 2.12
CA PHE A 55 -1.31 -26.46 2.35
C PHE A 55 -0.05 -26.17 1.53
N ALA A 56 -0.19 -25.91 0.23
CA ALA A 56 0.93 -25.67 -0.68
C ALA A 56 1.72 -24.41 -0.29
N THR A 57 1.03 -23.32 0.10
CA THR A 57 1.69 -22.10 0.57
C THR A 57 2.46 -22.34 1.87
N PHE A 58 1.90 -23.09 2.83
CA PHE A 58 2.60 -23.46 4.05
C PHE A 58 3.82 -24.34 3.77
N LEU A 59 3.68 -25.31 2.86
CA LEU A 59 4.78 -26.19 2.46
C LEU A 59 5.89 -25.39 1.80
N PHE A 60 5.56 -24.50 0.86
CA PHE A 60 6.52 -23.65 0.16
C PHE A 60 7.31 -22.77 1.13
N ILE A 61 6.62 -22.07 2.03
CA ILE A 61 7.26 -21.22 3.05
C ILE A 61 8.14 -22.04 4.00
N SER A 62 7.69 -23.24 4.38
CA SER A 62 8.44 -24.14 5.24
C SER A 62 9.71 -24.66 4.56
N LEU A 63 9.64 -25.01 3.27
CA LEU A 63 10.80 -25.44 2.48
C LEU A 63 11.82 -24.30 2.31
N GLU A 64 11.36 -23.10 1.98
CA GLU A 64 12.25 -21.92 1.89
C GLU A 64 12.91 -21.64 3.24
N GLY A 65 12.14 -21.63 4.33
CA GLY A 65 12.67 -21.45 5.68
C GLY A 65 13.63 -22.56 6.11
N PHE A 66 13.38 -23.81 5.73
CA PHE A 66 14.28 -24.93 6.01
C PHE A 66 15.65 -24.76 5.31
N LEU A 67 15.64 -24.31 4.05
CA LEU A 67 16.86 -24.10 3.26
C LEU A 67 17.64 -22.87 3.72
N PHE A 68 16.96 -21.73 3.90
CA PHE A 68 17.63 -20.43 4.08
C PHE A 68 17.61 -19.90 5.51
N THR A 69 16.63 -20.29 6.34
CA THR A 69 16.52 -19.80 7.72
C THR A 69 17.16 -20.75 8.72
N THR A 70 16.84 -22.05 8.66
CA THR A 70 17.46 -23.04 9.57
C THR A 70 18.75 -23.62 9.02
N GLN A 71 19.01 -23.46 7.71
CA GLN A 71 20.16 -24.02 7.00
C GLN A 71 20.30 -25.52 7.31
N PHE A 72 19.26 -26.31 7.03
CA PHE A 72 19.21 -27.74 7.37
C PHE A 72 19.40 -28.00 8.89
N PHE A 73 18.79 -27.15 9.73
CA PHE A 73 18.88 -27.19 11.20
C PHE A 73 20.28 -26.99 11.79
N THR A 74 21.22 -26.44 11.02
CA THR A 74 22.54 -26.05 11.56
C THR A 74 22.43 -24.83 12.48
N VAL A 75 21.43 -23.96 12.26
CA VAL A 75 21.14 -22.81 13.12
C VAL A 75 20.22 -23.24 14.27
N LYS A 76 20.69 -23.05 15.51
CA LYS A 76 19.88 -23.30 16.71
C LYS A 76 18.73 -22.30 16.84
N ASN A 77 17.56 -22.79 17.23
CA ASN A 77 16.39 -21.96 17.50
C ASN A 77 16.58 -21.13 18.78
N LYS A 78 16.09 -19.89 18.73
CA LYS A 78 16.12 -18.96 19.87
C LYS A 78 14.84 -19.06 20.70
N ILE A 79 13.71 -19.37 20.04
CA ILE A 79 12.43 -19.60 20.71
C ILE A 79 12.19 -21.12 20.78
N PRO A 80 11.93 -21.70 21.97
CA PRO A 80 11.58 -23.11 22.07
C PRO A 80 10.26 -23.38 21.34
N ILE A 81 10.10 -24.57 20.74
CA ILE A 81 8.90 -24.94 19.99
C ILE A 81 7.62 -24.81 20.84
N GLN A 82 7.71 -25.06 22.15
CA GLN A 82 6.60 -24.87 23.10
C GLN A 82 6.10 -23.43 23.14
N GLY A 83 6.98 -22.44 23.00
CA GLY A 83 6.61 -21.02 22.92
C GLY A 83 5.82 -20.68 21.66
N TYR A 84 6.02 -21.44 20.57
CA TYR A 84 5.28 -21.27 19.32
C TYR A 84 3.89 -21.93 19.34
N LEU A 85 3.63 -22.92 20.19
CA LEU A 85 2.39 -23.73 20.12
C LEU A 85 1.09 -22.91 20.12
N PRO A 86 0.89 -21.91 21.01
CA PRO A 86 -0.33 -21.10 20.97
C PRO A 86 -0.49 -20.32 19.67
N VAL A 87 0.63 -19.79 19.13
CA VAL A 87 0.67 -19.05 17.87
C VAL A 87 0.40 -19.98 16.69
N VAL A 88 1.01 -21.16 16.65
CA VAL A 88 0.83 -22.18 15.60
C VAL A 88 -0.62 -22.63 15.51
N ILE A 89 -1.23 -23.03 16.63
CA ILE A 89 -2.60 -23.54 16.66
C ILE A 89 -3.58 -22.45 16.18
N THR A 90 -3.47 -21.25 16.74
CA THR A 90 -4.37 -20.15 16.38
C THR A 90 -4.14 -19.65 14.96
N PHE A 91 -2.89 -19.59 14.50
CA PHE A 91 -2.54 -19.23 13.11
C PHE A 91 -3.09 -20.24 12.11
N PHE A 92 -2.93 -21.54 12.35
CA PHE A 92 -3.48 -22.58 11.50
C PHE A 92 -5.00 -22.45 11.38
N VAL A 93 -5.70 -22.38 12.52
CA VAL A 93 -7.16 -22.24 12.55
C VAL A 93 -7.63 -20.98 11.80
N VAL A 94 -6.97 -19.84 12.03
CA VAL A 94 -7.30 -18.58 11.33
C VAL A 94 -7.10 -18.70 9.83
N ASN A 95 -5.99 -19.26 9.35
CA ASN A 95 -5.72 -19.38 7.92
C ASN A 95 -6.71 -20.32 7.24
N VAL A 96 -6.97 -21.49 7.85
CA VAL A 96 -7.94 -22.45 7.33
C VAL A 96 -9.34 -21.85 7.26
N ILE A 97 -9.84 -21.24 8.34
CA ILE A 97 -11.19 -20.67 8.35
C ILE A 97 -11.32 -19.52 7.35
N ASN A 98 -10.35 -18.61 7.27
CA ASN A 98 -10.41 -17.50 6.31
C ASN A 98 -10.44 -17.99 4.87
N ASN A 99 -9.57 -18.94 4.52
CA ASN A 99 -9.49 -19.42 3.15
C ASN A 99 -10.69 -20.31 2.80
N GLN A 100 -11.19 -21.10 3.75
CA GLN A 100 -12.40 -21.91 3.56
C GLN A 100 -13.67 -21.08 3.44
N ALA A 101 -13.77 -19.91 4.06
CA ALA A 101 -14.94 -19.04 3.90
C ALA A 101 -15.22 -18.67 2.44
N LEU A 102 -14.20 -18.63 1.57
CA LEU A 102 -14.36 -18.40 0.12
C LEU A 102 -15.07 -19.56 -0.60
N ASN A 103 -15.03 -20.77 -0.03
CA ASN A 103 -15.77 -21.94 -0.55
C ASN A 103 -17.26 -21.91 -0.17
N PHE A 104 -17.69 -20.96 0.66
CA PHE A 104 -19.08 -20.80 1.14
C PHE A 104 -19.77 -19.62 0.47
N HIS A 105 -19.54 -19.41 -0.83
CA HIS A 105 -20.18 -18.37 -1.64
C HIS A 105 -19.99 -16.93 -1.12
N VAL A 106 -19.01 -16.68 -0.24
CA VAL A 106 -18.73 -15.33 0.25
C VAL A 106 -17.93 -14.56 -0.82
N PRO A 107 -18.43 -13.42 -1.33
CA PRO A 107 -17.68 -12.63 -2.30
C PRO A 107 -16.37 -12.11 -1.70
N VAL A 108 -15.29 -12.14 -2.49
CA VAL A 108 -13.98 -11.61 -2.07
C VAL A 108 -14.02 -10.15 -1.59
N PRO A 109 -14.81 -9.23 -2.21
CA PRO A 109 -14.98 -7.88 -1.68
C PRO A 109 -15.48 -7.86 -0.22
N LEU A 110 -16.48 -8.70 0.11
CA LEU A 110 -17.02 -8.80 1.46
C LEU A 110 -15.97 -9.39 2.42
N HIS A 111 -15.23 -10.40 1.98
CA HIS A 111 -14.11 -10.98 2.75
C HIS A 111 -13.04 -9.93 3.13
N ILE A 112 -12.65 -9.08 2.17
CA ILE A 112 -11.67 -8.00 2.41
C ILE A 112 -12.21 -6.98 3.42
N ILE A 113 -13.49 -6.62 3.31
CA ILE A 113 -14.16 -5.68 4.23
C ILE A 113 -14.21 -6.26 5.65
N PHE A 114 -14.59 -7.53 5.80
CA PHE A 114 -14.58 -8.23 7.10
C PHE A 114 -13.18 -8.24 7.73
N ARG A 115 -12.12 -8.52 6.96
CA ARG A 115 -10.73 -8.51 7.47
C ARG A 115 -10.29 -7.15 8.04
N SER A 116 -10.94 -6.05 7.67
CA SER A 116 -10.71 -4.73 8.32
C SER A 116 -11.34 -4.62 9.71
N GLY A 117 -12.33 -5.46 10.03
CA GLY A 117 -12.93 -5.60 11.36
C GLY A 117 -12.00 -6.19 12.44
N SER A 118 -10.78 -6.59 12.10
CA SER A 118 -9.78 -7.05 13.07
C SER A 118 -9.41 -5.98 14.11
N LEU A 119 -9.55 -4.68 13.79
CA LEU A 119 -9.34 -3.60 14.75
C LEU A 119 -10.44 -3.56 15.83
N LEU A 120 -11.70 -3.80 15.44
CA LEU A 120 -12.83 -3.94 16.36
C LEU A 120 -12.57 -5.09 17.34
N THR A 121 -12.27 -6.29 16.83
CA THR A 121 -12.04 -7.47 17.68
C THR A 121 -10.77 -7.35 18.50
N SER A 122 -9.74 -6.68 18.00
CA SER A 122 -8.51 -6.38 18.76
C SER A 122 -8.78 -5.47 19.94
N LEU A 123 -9.50 -4.36 19.76
CA LEU A 123 -9.82 -3.45 20.86
C LEU A 123 -10.65 -4.16 21.94
N LEU A 124 -11.68 -4.91 21.54
CA LEU A 124 -12.55 -5.64 22.47
C LEU A 124 -11.77 -6.70 23.24
N MET A 125 -10.98 -7.55 22.58
CA MET A 125 -10.20 -8.59 23.26
C MET A 125 -9.14 -8.00 24.19
N ASN A 126 -8.46 -6.93 23.79
CA ASN A 126 -7.50 -6.25 24.67
C ASN A 126 -8.19 -5.62 25.90
N ARG A 127 -9.43 -5.13 25.75
CA ARG A 127 -10.22 -4.62 26.89
C ARG A 127 -10.64 -5.73 27.84
N PHE A 128 -11.17 -6.85 27.32
CA PHE A 128 -11.69 -7.95 28.13
C PHE A 128 -10.58 -8.82 28.74
N LEU A 129 -9.56 -9.20 27.97
CA LEU A 129 -8.52 -10.13 28.43
C LEU A 129 -7.36 -9.44 29.17
N LEU A 130 -7.05 -8.20 28.80
CA LEU A 130 -5.89 -7.47 29.35
C LEU A 130 -6.30 -6.21 30.14
N GLY A 131 -7.59 -5.89 30.23
CA GLY A 131 -8.08 -4.74 31.01
C GLY A 131 -7.70 -3.36 30.44
N ARG A 132 -7.14 -3.28 29.22
CA ARG A 132 -6.62 -2.02 28.64
C ARG A 132 -7.73 -0.97 28.46
N LYS A 133 -7.42 0.31 28.69
CA LYS A 133 -8.34 1.43 28.47
C LYS A 133 -7.91 2.20 27.21
N TYR A 134 -8.89 2.66 26.44
CA TYR A 134 -8.66 3.39 25.18
C TYR A 134 -9.39 4.74 25.21
N PRO A 135 -8.91 5.76 24.47
CA PRO A 135 -9.62 7.03 24.35
C PRO A 135 -10.90 6.89 23.52
N LEU A 136 -11.89 7.77 23.75
CA LEU A 136 -13.21 7.73 23.10
C LEU A 136 -13.14 7.67 21.57
N LYS A 137 -12.17 8.36 20.96
CA LYS A 137 -11.92 8.35 19.51
C LYS A 137 -11.77 6.93 18.94
N LYS A 138 -11.11 6.01 19.67
CA LYS A 138 -10.92 4.62 19.22
C LYS A 138 -12.24 3.84 19.24
N TYR A 139 -13.11 4.11 20.22
CA TYR A 139 -14.45 3.51 20.27
C TYR A 139 -15.36 4.02 19.14
N LEU A 140 -15.32 5.33 18.84
CA LEU A 140 -16.07 5.91 17.71
C LEU A 140 -15.60 5.34 16.37
N ALA A 141 -14.28 5.20 16.19
CA ALA A 141 -13.70 4.57 15.00
C ALA A 141 -14.15 3.11 14.85
N VAL A 142 -14.13 2.33 15.93
CA VAL A 142 -14.62 0.95 15.96
C VAL A 142 -16.11 0.87 15.66
N PHE A 143 -16.93 1.78 16.19
CA PHE A 143 -18.35 1.85 15.88
C PHE A 143 -18.60 2.11 14.37
N ALA A 144 -17.86 3.03 13.76
CA ALA A 144 -17.92 3.28 12.32
C ALA A 144 -17.55 2.02 11.50
N ILE A 145 -16.49 1.30 11.89
CA ILE A 145 -16.11 0.03 11.24
C ILE A 145 -17.23 -0.99 11.34
N THR A 146 -17.81 -1.18 12.52
CA THR A 146 -18.92 -2.12 12.73
C THR A 146 -20.13 -1.78 11.87
N LEU A 147 -20.52 -0.50 11.83
CA LEU A 147 -21.62 -0.04 10.99
C LEU A 147 -21.35 -0.30 9.50
N GLY A 148 -20.13 -0.04 9.05
CA GLY A 148 -19.73 -0.29 7.67
C GLY A 148 -19.78 -1.78 7.29
N ILE A 149 -19.30 -2.68 8.17
CA ILE A 149 -19.40 -4.14 7.97
C ILE A 149 -20.86 -4.58 7.90
N ILE A 150 -21.72 -4.08 8.79
CA ILE A 150 -23.16 -4.38 8.79
C ILE A 150 -23.81 -3.93 7.47
N LEU A 151 -23.54 -2.69 7.03
CA LEU A 151 -24.10 -2.16 5.78
C LEU A 151 -23.68 -2.99 4.56
N CYS A 152 -22.40 -3.34 4.45
CA CYS A 152 -21.92 -4.20 3.36
C CYS A 152 -22.53 -5.60 3.42
N THR A 153 -22.63 -6.20 4.62
CA THR A 153 -23.23 -7.52 4.80
C THR A 153 -24.70 -7.53 4.41
N LEU A 154 -25.48 -6.52 4.85
CA LEU A 154 -26.89 -6.37 4.49
C LEU A 154 -27.06 -6.17 2.98
N ALA A 155 -26.21 -5.33 2.39
CA ALA A 155 -26.25 -5.08 0.95
C ALA A 155 -25.91 -6.35 0.14
N THR A 156 -24.94 -7.17 0.60
CA THR A 156 -24.65 -8.48 -0.01
C THR A 156 -25.82 -9.44 0.19
N SER A 157 -26.39 -9.52 1.41
CA SER A 157 -27.54 -10.40 1.70
C SER A 157 -28.75 -10.12 0.81
N ASN A 158 -28.97 -8.84 0.46
CA ASN A 158 -30.04 -8.44 -0.45
C ASN A 158 -29.75 -8.84 -1.90
N MET A 159 -28.48 -8.96 -2.30
CA MET A 159 -28.11 -9.51 -3.60
C MET A 159 -28.29 -11.03 -3.62
N GLU A 160 -27.88 -11.73 -2.56
CA GLU A 160 -28.08 -13.19 -2.46
C GLU A 160 -29.57 -13.57 -2.53
N LYS A 161 -30.43 -12.85 -1.81
CA LYS A 161 -31.89 -13.04 -1.88
C LYS A 161 -32.48 -12.82 -3.28
N LYS A 162 -31.86 -11.98 -4.11
CA LYS A 162 -32.29 -11.83 -5.52
C LYS A 162 -31.88 -13.04 -6.35
N ILE A 163 -30.70 -13.63 -6.10
CA ILE A 163 -30.26 -14.86 -6.77
C ILE A 163 -31.19 -16.02 -6.39
N GLU A 164 -31.58 -16.12 -5.12
CA GLU A 164 -32.57 -17.09 -4.62
C GLU A 164 -33.90 -17.04 -5.38
N SER A 165 -34.36 -15.85 -5.79
CA SER A 165 -35.63 -15.71 -6.53
C SER A 165 -35.62 -16.35 -7.93
N VAL A 166 -34.44 -16.71 -8.44
CA VAL A 166 -34.24 -17.37 -9.73
C VAL A 166 -34.04 -18.88 -9.59
N LEU A 167 -33.65 -19.35 -8.40
CA LEU A 167 -33.34 -20.76 -8.11
C LEU A 167 -34.59 -21.52 -7.63
N SER A 168 -34.51 -22.86 -7.62
CA SER A 168 -35.52 -23.66 -6.93
C SER A 168 -35.49 -23.39 -5.42
N LEU A 169 -36.63 -23.58 -4.73
CA LEU A 169 -36.75 -23.33 -3.28
C LEU A 169 -35.68 -24.07 -2.45
N GLU A 170 -35.35 -25.31 -2.82
CA GLU A 170 -34.36 -26.14 -2.12
C GLU A 170 -32.92 -25.65 -2.37
N GLU A 171 -32.59 -25.27 -3.60
CA GLU A 171 -31.27 -24.74 -3.96
C GLU A 171 -31.03 -23.35 -3.36
N ALA A 172 -32.07 -22.51 -3.34
CA ALA A 172 -32.06 -21.18 -2.75
C ALA A 172 -31.76 -21.24 -1.24
N GLU A 173 -32.48 -22.09 -0.49
CA GLU A 173 -32.26 -22.24 0.95
C GLU A 173 -30.84 -22.74 1.24
N LYS A 174 -30.36 -23.72 0.48
CA LYS A 174 -29.00 -24.25 0.62
C LYS A 174 -27.95 -23.18 0.36
N HIS A 175 -28.08 -22.42 -0.72
CA HIS A 175 -27.15 -21.36 -1.10
C HIS A 175 -27.07 -20.27 -0.01
N TYR A 176 -28.22 -19.80 0.49
CA TYR A 176 -28.26 -18.80 1.56
C TYR A 176 -27.64 -19.31 2.86
N ARG A 177 -27.90 -20.58 3.23
CA ARG A 177 -27.33 -21.21 4.42
C ARG A 177 -25.82 -21.34 4.33
N GLU A 178 -25.29 -21.72 3.17
CA GLU A 178 -23.85 -21.78 2.93
C GLU A 178 -23.22 -20.38 3.04
N TRP A 179 -23.81 -19.36 2.39
CA TRP A 179 -23.36 -17.98 2.52
C TRP A 179 -23.36 -17.48 3.97
N ALA A 180 -24.44 -17.72 4.71
CA ALA A 180 -24.55 -17.33 6.12
C ALA A 180 -23.51 -18.03 7.00
N LEU A 181 -23.22 -19.31 6.73
CA LEU A 181 -22.13 -20.04 7.39
C LEU A 181 -20.78 -19.40 7.09
N GLY A 182 -20.52 -19.00 5.84
CA GLY A 182 -19.32 -18.27 5.46
C GLY A 182 -19.15 -16.95 6.21
N VAL A 183 -20.22 -16.16 6.38
CA VAL A 183 -20.20 -14.92 7.18
C VAL A 183 -19.91 -15.20 8.67
N LEU A 184 -20.47 -16.28 9.22
CA LEU A 184 -20.19 -16.72 10.58
C LEU A 184 -18.73 -17.14 10.75
N MET A 185 -18.19 -17.88 9.77
CA MET A 185 -16.79 -18.29 9.73
C MET A 185 -15.86 -17.07 9.75
N LEU A 186 -16.16 -16.02 8.98
CA LEU A 186 -15.37 -14.79 9.00
C LEU A 186 -15.44 -14.05 10.32
N SER A 187 -16.63 -13.99 10.92
CA SER A 187 -16.81 -13.38 12.25
C SER A 187 -15.98 -14.11 13.31
N ALA A 188 -16.00 -15.45 13.30
CA ALA A 188 -15.16 -16.27 14.17
C ALA A 188 -13.67 -16.07 13.90
N ALA A 189 -13.26 -16.07 12.62
CA ALA A 189 -11.87 -15.86 12.22
C ALA A 189 -11.32 -14.52 12.72
N LEU A 190 -12.12 -13.45 12.75
CA LEU A 190 -11.70 -12.14 13.27
C LEU A 190 -11.43 -12.15 14.78
N LEU A 191 -12.22 -12.89 15.55
CA LEU A 191 -12.02 -13.03 16.99
C LEU A 191 -10.77 -13.86 17.28
N ILE A 192 -10.58 -14.97 16.58
CA ILE A 192 -9.40 -15.83 16.72
C ILE A 192 -8.14 -15.10 16.24
N SER A 193 -8.22 -14.30 15.18
CA SER A 193 -7.10 -13.47 14.69
C SER A 193 -6.64 -12.44 15.73
N SER A 194 -7.59 -11.86 16.47
CA SER A 194 -7.29 -10.94 17.57
C SER A 194 -6.59 -11.66 18.73
N TYR A 195 -7.06 -12.87 19.08
CA TYR A 195 -6.40 -13.70 20.09
C TYR A 195 -4.98 -14.14 19.64
N LEU A 196 -4.80 -14.53 18.38
CA LEU A 196 -3.50 -14.81 17.78
C LEU A 196 -2.53 -13.63 17.94
N ALA A 197 -2.98 -12.39 17.72
CA ALA A 197 -2.15 -11.20 17.91
C ALA A 197 -1.67 -11.06 19.37
N ILE A 198 -2.52 -11.39 20.35
CA ILE A 198 -2.15 -11.41 21.78
C ILE A 198 -1.13 -12.51 22.07
N CYS A 199 -1.32 -13.71 21.50
CA CYS A 199 -0.34 -14.80 21.62
C CYS A 199 1.02 -14.41 21.04
N GLN A 200 1.05 -13.76 19.88
CA GLN A 200 2.26 -13.24 19.26
C GLN A 200 2.92 -12.16 20.11
N GLU A 201 2.15 -11.21 20.67
CA GLU A 201 2.66 -10.17 21.56
C GLU A 201 3.34 -10.77 22.81
N ARG A 202 2.70 -11.78 23.43
CA ARG A 202 3.27 -12.49 24.59
C ARG A 202 4.57 -13.21 24.24
N MET A 203 4.58 -13.97 23.14
CA MET A 203 5.77 -14.67 22.66
C MET A 203 6.93 -13.71 22.39
N TYR A 204 6.68 -12.57 21.72
CA TYR A 204 7.72 -11.58 21.43
C TYR A 204 8.22 -10.85 22.67
N LYS A 205 7.38 -10.68 23.71
CA LYS A 205 7.80 -10.10 24.98
C LYS A 205 8.71 -11.04 25.77
N GLU A 206 8.44 -12.34 25.72
CA GLU A 206 9.18 -13.34 26.48
C GLU A 206 10.50 -13.74 25.83
N TYR A 207 10.50 -13.95 24.50
CA TYR A 207 11.66 -14.49 23.78
C TYR A 207 12.33 -13.50 22.82
N GLY A 208 11.74 -12.32 22.61
CA GLY A 208 12.21 -11.35 21.62
C GLY A 208 11.66 -11.60 20.20
N LYS A 209 12.03 -10.71 19.26
CA LYS A 209 11.54 -10.74 17.88
C LYS A 209 12.53 -11.46 16.96
N HIS A 210 12.12 -12.63 16.46
CA HIS A 210 12.88 -13.40 15.47
C HIS A 210 12.01 -13.70 14.24
N PRO A 211 11.88 -12.75 13.29
CA PRO A 211 10.83 -12.78 12.26
C PRO A 211 10.97 -13.94 11.26
N ARG A 212 12.18 -14.23 10.77
CA ARG A 212 12.41 -15.36 9.84
C ARG A 212 12.22 -16.71 10.54
N GLU A 213 12.75 -16.84 11.75
CA GLU A 213 12.56 -18.04 12.59
C GLU A 213 11.08 -18.29 12.88
N ALA A 214 10.35 -17.25 13.32
CA ALA A 214 8.92 -17.33 13.58
C ALA A 214 8.12 -17.66 12.32
N MET A 215 8.48 -17.10 11.16
CA MET A 215 7.86 -17.45 9.88
C MET A 215 8.06 -18.93 9.57
N PHE A 216 9.28 -19.47 9.70
CA PHE A 216 9.54 -20.89 9.47
C PHE A 216 8.74 -21.78 10.44
N TYR A 217 8.91 -21.61 11.76
CA TYR A 217 8.29 -22.51 12.75
C TYR A 217 6.77 -22.44 12.73
N THR A 218 6.18 -21.26 12.52
CA THR A 218 4.72 -21.14 12.47
C THR A 218 4.12 -21.94 11.31
N HIS A 219 4.78 -21.97 10.14
CA HIS A 219 4.29 -22.75 8.99
C HIS A 219 4.68 -24.22 9.08
N ALA A 220 5.93 -24.53 9.43
CA ALA A 220 6.44 -25.89 9.45
C ALA A 220 5.75 -26.75 10.53
N VAL A 221 5.53 -26.21 11.73
CA VAL A 221 4.85 -26.92 12.82
C VAL A 221 3.34 -27.03 12.57
N SER A 222 2.77 -26.19 11.70
CA SER A 222 1.37 -26.31 11.28
C SER A 222 1.15 -27.42 10.24
N LEU A 223 2.18 -27.86 9.49
CA LEU A 223 2.04 -28.83 8.39
C LEU A 223 1.36 -30.14 8.80
N PRO A 224 1.69 -30.79 9.94
CA PRO A 224 1.02 -32.01 10.36
C PRO A 224 -0.49 -31.86 10.55
N LEU A 225 -0.98 -30.66 10.90
CA LEU A 225 -2.41 -30.41 11.11
C LEU A 225 -3.22 -30.50 9.81
N PHE A 226 -2.57 -30.33 8.64
CA PHE A 226 -3.23 -30.52 7.34
C PHE A 226 -3.62 -31.99 7.06
N ALA A 227 -3.11 -32.95 7.84
CA ALA A 227 -3.57 -34.33 7.76
C ALA A 227 -5.09 -34.45 8.00
N LEU A 228 -5.67 -33.55 8.82
CA LEU A 228 -7.12 -33.50 9.08
C LEU A 228 -7.95 -33.21 7.83
N MET A 229 -7.34 -32.59 6.81
CA MET A 229 -7.97 -32.23 5.53
C MET A 229 -7.28 -32.89 4.33
N GLY A 230 -6.48 -33.94 4.58
CA GLY A 230 -5.68 -34.61 3.55
C GLY A 230 -6.53 -35.20 2.42
N GLY A 231 -7.76 -35.65 2.71
CA GLY A 231 -8.69 -36.16 1.71
C GLY A 231 -9.09 -35.12 0.67
N ASP A 232 -9.45 -33.91 1.11
CA ASP A 232 -9.84 -32.81 0.22
C ASP A 232 -8.64 -32.25 -0.56
N ILE A 233 -7.47 -32.18 0.09
CA ILE A 233 -6.20 -31.81 -0.55
C ILE A 233 -5.88 -32.79 -1.68
N ALA A 234 -5.93 -34.09 -1.40
CA ALA A 234 -5.62 -35.13 -2.39
C ALA A 234 -6.66 -35.18 -3.53
N ARG A 235 -7.93 -34.88 -3.25
CA ARG A 235 -8.98 -34.76 -4.27
C ARG A 235 -8.70 -33.58 -5.20
N SER A 236 -8.38 -32.42 -4.64
CA SER A 236 -8.05 -31.20 -5.40
C SER A 236 -6.77 -31.38 -6.23
N ALA A 237 -5.74 -32.01 -5.66
CA ALA A 237 -4.48 -32.26 -6.36
C ALA A 237 -4.64 -33.22 -7.56
N ARG A 238 -5.47 -34.25 -7.40
CA ARG A 238 -5.84 -35.15 -8.52
C ARG A 238 -6.59 -34.39 -9.61
N ARG A 239 -7.55 -33.54 -9.23
CA ARG A 239 -8.29 -32.69 -10.17
C ARG A 239 -7.36 -31.76 -10.95
N PHE A 240 -6.41 -31.11 -10.27
CA PHE A 240 -5.41 -30.25 -10.91
C PHE A 240 -4.54 -31.02 -11.89
N SER A 241 -4.18 -32.25 -11.54
CA SER A 241 -3.35 -33.11 -12.39
C SER A 241 -4.10 -33.67 -13.60
N SER A 242 -5.42 -33.84 -13.50
CA SER A 242 -6.28 -34.21 -14.62
C SER A 242 -6.71 -33.04 -15.51
N ALA A 243 -6.44 -31.80 -15.10
CA ALA A 243 -6.80 -30.62 -15.86
C ALA A 243 -5.90 -30.44 -17.10
N PRO A 244 -6.39 -29.78 -18.17
CA PRO A 244 -5.61 -29.58 -19.39
C PRO A 244 -4.25 -28.94 -19.13
N ALA A 245 -3.24 -29.39 -19.87
CA ALA A 245 -1.91 -28.82 -19.88
C ALA A 245 -1.98 -27.31 -20.18
N ALA A 246 -1.18 -26.52 -19.46
CA ALA A 246 -1.11 -25.09 -19.72
C ALA A 246 -0.44 -24.84 -21.07
N LEU A 247 -1.05 -23.98 -21.89
CA LEU A 247 -0.42 -23.45 -23.08
C LEU A 247 0.25 -22.13 -22.71
N PHE A 248 1.58 -22.08 -22.76
CA PHE A 248 2.35 -20.86 -22.54
C PHE A 248 3.13 -20.52 -23.80
N VAL A 249 2.79 -19.41 -24.47
CA VAL A 249 3.45 -18.94 -25.70
C VAL A 249 3.52 -20.04 -26.77
N GLY A 250 2.42 -20.76 -26.98
CA GLY A 250 2.32 -21.83 -27.98
C GLY A 250 3.03 -23.15 -27.62
N LEU A 251 3.73 -23.22 -26.48
CA LEU A 251 4.32 -24.47 -25.98
C LEU A 251 3.38 -25.14 -24.97
N SER A 252 3.13 -26.45 -25.13
CA SER A 252 2.42 -27.25 -24.14
C SER A 252 3.37 -27.56 -22.98
N LEU A 253 3.15 -26.92 -21.83
CA LEU A 253 3.88 -27.27 -20.61
C LEU A 253 3.31 -28.58 -20.04
N PRO A 254 4.14 -29.46 -19.46
CA PRO A 254 3.68 -30.71 -18.83
C PRO A 254 2.88 -30.47 -17.53
N LEU A 255 2.63 -29.21 -17.17
CA LEU A 255 1.90 -28.81 -15.97
C LEU A 255 0.56 -28.17 -16.38
N SER A 256 -0.51 -28.48 -15.65
CA SER A 256 -1.81 -27.85 -15.88
C SER A 256 -1.81 -26.37 -15.47
N GLY A 257 -2.73 -25.60 -16.06
CA GLY A 257 -2.87 -24.17 -15.71
C GLY A 257 -3.15 -23.92 -14.23
N LEU A 258 -3.85 -24.86 -13.58
CA LEU A 258 -4.17 -24.80 -12.15
C LEU A 258 -2.92 -24.96 -11.27
N TRP A 259 -1.99 -25.84 -11.64
CA TRP A 259 -0.71 -25.97 -10.94
C TRP A 259 0.16 -24.72 -11.07
N LEU A 260 0.15 -24.05 -12.23
CA LEU A 260 0.87 -22.78 -12.42
C LEU A 260 0.29 -21.65 -11.55
N ARG A 261 -1.05 -21.54 -11.48
CA ARG A 261 -1.73 -20.55 -10.62
C ARG A 261 -1.51 -20.82 -9.14
N LEU A 262 -1.46 -22.09 -8.75
CA LEU A 262 -1.11 -22.50 -7.38
C LEU A 262 0.33 -22.12 -7.03
N LEU A 263 1.28 -22.36 -7.94
CA LEU A 263 2.68 -21.95 -7.76
C LEU A 263 2.79 -20.42 -7.65
N ALA A 264 2.10 -19.66 -8.50
CA ALA A 264 2.04 -18.21 -8.41
C ALA A 264 1.49 -17.75 -7.06
N SER A 265 0.42 -18.39 -6.57
CA SER A 265 -0.13 -18.14 -5.22
C SER A 265 0.91 -18.40 -4.13
N CYS A 266 1.69 -19.48 -4.22
CA CYS A 266 2.75 -19.80 -3.26
C CYS A 266 3.83 -18.71 -3.21
N VAL A 267 4.33 -18.29 -4.38
CA VAL A 267 5.37 -17.26 -4.48
C VAL A 267 4.86 -15.91 -3.97
N LEU A 268 3.66 -15.50 -4.38
CA LEU A 268 3.09 -14.21 -3.98
C LEU A 268 2.70 -14.17 -2.49
N GLN A 269 2.22 -15.29 -1.93
CA GLN A 269 1.98 -15.42 -0.50
C GLN A 269 3.29 -15.34 0.31
N TRP A 270 4.35 -16.00 -0.15
CA TRP A 270 5.68 -15.90 0.45
C TRP A 270 6.22 -14.47 0.40
N LEU A 271 6.18 -13.82 -0.77
CA LEU A 271 6.60 -12.41 -0.93
C LEU A 271 5.80 -11.50 0.01
N CYS A 272 4.48 -11.65 0.05
CA CYS A 272 3.62 -10.87 0.94
C CYS A 272 4.04 -11.02 2.41
N ILE A 273 4.19 -12.26 2.90
CA ILE A 273 4.55 -12.50 4.30
C ILE A 273 5.95 -11.96 4.59
N LEU A 274 6.93 -12.22 3.71
CA LEU A 274 8.28 -11.74 3.86
C LEU A 274 8.32 -10.21 4.01
N PHE A 275 7.66 -9.49 3.11
CA PHE A 275 7.65 -8.03 3.14
C PHE A 275 6.85 -7.48 4.32
N VAL A 276 5.73 -8.09 4.71
CA VAL A 276 4.99 -7.68 5.91
C VAL A 276 5.85 -7.84 7.17
N TYR A 277 6.58 -8.94 7.32
CA TYR A 277 7.49 -9.13 8.45
C TYR A 277 8.67 -8.15 8.43
N ARG A 278 9.25 -7.86 7.25
CA ARG A 278 10.29 -6.82 7.12
C ARG A 278 9.76 -5.44 7.45
N LEU A 279 8.57 -5.09 6.97
CA LEU A 279 7.91 -3.82 7.23
C LEU A 279 7.68 -3.62 8.73
N ASN A 280 7.12 -4.64 9.40
CA ASN A 280 6.93 -4.66 10.86
C ASN A 280 8.23 -4.50 11.68
N ALA A 281 9.38 -4.81 11.08
CA ALA A 281 10.69 -4.70 11.72
C ALA A 281 11.40 -3.37 11.41
N SER A 282 11.04 -2.69 10.31
CA SER A 282 11.85 -1.59 9.76
C SER A 282 11.18 -0.22 9.89
N ILE A 283 9.85 -0.17 9.94
CA ILE A 283 9.09 1.07 10.08
C ILE A 283 8.19 1.02 11.31
N ASP A 284 7.73 2.19 11.76
CA ASP A 284 6.85 2.31 12.91
C ASP A 284 5.47 1.68 12.66
N SER A 285 4.80 1.26 13.73
CA SER A 285 3.52 0.56 13.66
C SER A 285 2.39 1.38 13.01
N LEU A 286 2.47 2.70 13.03
CA LEU A 286 1.48 3.58 12.40
C LEU A 286 1.61 3.50 10.88
N SER A 287 2.84 3.64 10.38
CA SER A 287 3.16 3.50 8.95
C SER A 287 2.84 2.09 8.43
N VAL A 288 3.11 1.03 9.19
CA VAL A 288 2.67 -0.35 8.85
C VAL A 288 1.14 -0.41 8.70
N THR A 289 0.42 0.13 9.68
CA THR A 289 -1.06 0.09 9.70
C THR A 289 -1.64 0.78 8.47
N LEU A 290 -1.02 1.89 8.06
CA LEU A 290 -1.41 2.59 6.86
C LEU A 290 -1.19 1.74 5.61
N VAL A 291 0.01 1.20 5.40
CA VAL A 291 0.34 0.37 4.22
C VAL A 291 -0.60 -0.82 4.12
N VAL A 292 -0.90 -1.47 5.25
CA VAL A 292 -1.84 -2.59 5.32
C VAL A 292 -3.27 -2.17 4.99
N THR A 293 -3.70 -0.97 5.40
CA THR A 293 -5.03 -0.42 5.09
C THR A 293 -5.15 -0.08 3.61
N LEU A 294 -4.16 0.61 3.07
CA LEU A 294 -4.06 0.94 1.66
C LEU A 294 -4.07 -0.32 0.79
N ARG A 295 -3.27 -1.33 1.16
CA ARG A 295 -3.28 -2.65 0.51
C ARG A 295 -4.69 -3.23 0.41
N LYS A 296 -5.45 -3.25 1.52
CA LYS A 296 -6.82 -3.81 1.55
C LYS A 296 -7.74 -3.00 0.65
N PHE A 297 -7.63 -1.69 0.65
CA PHE A 297 -8.41 -0.80 -0.21
C PHE A 297 -8.11 -1.06 -1.69
N LEU A 298 -6.84 -1.09 -2.10
CA LEU A 298 -6.44 -1.38 -3.47
C LEU A 298 -6.86 -2.80 -3.90
N SER A 299 -6.74 -3.79 -3.01
CA SER A 299 -7.22 -5.15 -3.28
C SER A 299 -8.74 -5.19 -3.49
N LEU A 300 -9.51 -4.40 -2.73
CA LEU A 300 -10.96 -4.26 -2.93
C LEU A 300 -11.27 -3.64 -4.30
N LEU A 301 -10.59 -2.56 -4.69
CA LEU A 301 -10.80 -1.93 -6.00
C LEU A 301 -10.50 -2.89 -7.14
N ILE A 302 -9.40 -3.65 -7.05
CA ILE A 302 -9.06 -4.67 -8.05
C ILE A 302 -10.13 -5.77 -8.07
N SER A 303 -10.58 -6.24 -6.91
CA SER A 303 -11.68 -7.22 -6.84
C SER A 303 -12.96 -6.71 -7.51
N ILE A 304 -13.31 -5.43 -7.37
CA ILE A 304 -14.49 -4.86 -8.01
C ILE A 304 -14.28 -4.70 -9.53
N PHE A 305 -13.22 -4.01 -9.95
CA PHE A 305 -13.04 -3.60 -11.34
C PHE A 305 -12.38 -4.65 -12.22
N TRP A 306 -11.40 -5.40 -11.72
CA TRP A 306 -10.74 -6.44 -12.52
C TRP A 306 -11.57 -7.72 -12.58
N PHE A 307 -12.06 -8.15 -11.42
CA PHE A 307 -12.83 -9.39 -11.31
C PHE A 307 -14.35 -9.18 -11.49
N GLN A 308 -14.78 -7.95 -11.77
CA GLN A 308 -16.17 -7.58 -12.10
C GLN A 308 -17.18 -8.08 -11.04
N ASN A 309 -16.81 -8.00 -9.75
CA ASN A 309 -17.72 -8.39 -8.69
C ASN A 309 -18.83 -7.33 -8.51
N PRO A 310 -20.09 -7.75 -8.29
CA PRO A 310 -21.19 -6.81 -8.12
C PRO A 310 -20.98 -5.99 -6.83
N PHE A 311 -21.09 -4.67 -6.95
CA PHE A 311 -20.85 -3.75 -5.85
C PHE A 311 -21.80 -2.57 -5.92
N THR A 312 -22.77 -2.50 -5.02
CA THR A 312 -23.83 -1.48 -5.06
C THR A 312 -23.42 -0.20 -4.33
N PHE A 313 -24.22 0.87 -4.49
CA PHE A 313 -24.01 2.13 -3.78
C PHE A 313 -23.96 1.96 -2.25
N THR A 314 -24.79 1.08 -1.67
CA THR A 314 -24.74 0.78 -0.23
C THR A 314 -23.43 0.13 0.19
N HIS A 315 -22.80 -0.67 -0.68
CA HIS A 315 -21.47 -1.21 -0.41
C HIS A 315 -20.40 -0.13 -0.39
N TRP A 316 -20.49 0.89 -1.27
CA TRP A 316 -19.57 2.04 -1.25
C TRP A 316 -19.67 2.84 0.03
N ILE A 317 -20.88 3.09 0.52
CA ILE A 317 -21.09 3.74 1.82
C ILE A 317 -20.47 2.89 2.93
N GLY A 318 -20.77 1.58 2.98
CA GLY A 318 -20.22 0.70 4.01
C GLY A 318 -18.69 0.61 3.97
N ALA A 319 -18.09 0.54 2.77
CA ALA A 319 -16.64 0.56 2.59
C ALA A 319 -16.03 1.88 3.10
N LEU A 320 -16.63 3.03 2.81
CA LEU A 320 -16.19 4.33 3.33
C LEU A 320 -16.18 4.35 4.87
N PHE A 321 -17.22 3.81 5.51
CA PHE A 321 -17.27 3.67 6.97
C PHE A 321 -16.16 2.75 7.51
N VAL A 322 -15.89 1.62 6.86
CA VAL A 322 -14.84 0.68 7.28
C VAL A 322 -13.44 1.27 7.11
N PHE A 323 -13.10 1.80 5.94
CA PHE A 323 -11.77 2.36 5.69
C PHE A 323 -11.58 3.70 6.43
N GLY A 324 -12.59 4.57 6.43
CA GLY A 324 -12.57 5.82 7.21
C GLY A 324 -12.44 5.55 8.72
N GLY A 325 -13.17 4.58 9.25
CA GLY A 325 -13.04 4.15 10.64
C GLY A 325 -11.68 3.54 10.96
N THR A 326 -11.13 2.72 10.05
CA THR A 326 -9.77 2.14 10.18
C THR A 326 -8.71 3.24 10.24
N LEU A 327 -8.84 4.27 9.40
CA LEU A 327 -7.96 5.44 9.41
C LEU A 327 -8.14 6.29 10.67
N ALA A 328 -9.37 6.54 11.10
CA ALA A 328 -9.66 7.27 12.34
C ALA A 328 -9.19 6.51 13.61
N PHE A 329 -9.10 5.17 13.52
CA PHE A 329 -8.50 4.35 14.56
C PHE A 329 -6.98 4.53 14.62
N SER A 330 -6.31 4.84 13.51
CA SER A 330 -4.90 5.24 13.52
C SER A 330 -4.75 6.64 14.15
N GLU A 331 -3.67 6.91 14.88
CA GLU A 331 -3.56 8.12 15.72
C GLU A 331 -3.54 9.44 14.91
N ASN A 332 -3.82 10.57 15.56
CA ASN A 332 -4.18 11.83 14.91
C ASN A 332 -3.01 12.40 14.06
N GLY A 333 -3.30 12.79 12.81
CA GLY A 333 -2.37 13.44 11.87
C GLY A 333 -1.98 12.59 10.65
N THR A 334 -2.35 11.32 10.66
CA THR A 334 -1.92 10.31 9.67
C THR A 334 -2.60 10.47 8.30
N PHE A 335 -3.80 11.05 8.21
CA PHE A 335 -4.54 11.16 6.95
C PHE A 335 -3.80 11.97 5.87
N LEU A 336 -3.32 13.18 6.19
CA LEU A 336 -2.57 14.00 5.21
C LEU A 336 -1.21 13.39 4.89
N ARG A 337 -0.48 12.88 5.88
CA ARG A 337 0.84 12.27 5.69
C ARG A 337 0.78 10.96 4.91
N ALA A 338 -0.29 10.20 5.09
CA ALA A 338 -0.55 8.95 4.39
C ALA A 338 -0.88 9.16 2.91
N PHE A 339 -1.73 10.13 2.63
CA PHE A 339 -2.10 10.50 1.28
C PHE A 339 -0.88 11.08 0.55
N ALA A 340 -0.09 11.94 1.21
CA ALA A 340 1.18 12.46 0.69
C ALA A 340 2.21 11.35 0.41
N ALA A 341 2.40 10.39 1.33
CA ALA A 341 3.31 9.26 1.13
C ALA A 341 2.85 8.33 -0.02
N PHE A 342 1.54 8.16 -0.20
CA PHE A 342 1.00 7.42 -1.35
C PHE A 342 1.22 8.18 -2.66
N ARG A 343 1.01 9.49 -2.67
CA ARG A 343 1.26 10.40 -3.80
C ARG A 343 2.72 10.31 -4.27
N HIS A 344 3.66 10.47 -3.34
CA HIS A 344 5.10 10.34 -3.57
C HIS A 344 5.50 8.96 -4.10
N CYS A 345 4.94 7.88 -3.53
CA CYS A 345 5.29 6.52 -3.93
C CYS A 345 4.67 6.15 -5.29
N ALA A 346 3.51 6.70 -5.64
CA ALA A 346 2.90 6.54 -6.95
C ALA A 346 3.65 7.33 -8.04
N ALA A 347 4.05 8.57 -7.75
CA ALA A 347 4.88 9.40 -8.64
C ALA A 347 6.25 8.75 -8.91
N ALA A 348 6.91 8.23 -7.86
CA ALA A 348 8.20 7.52 -7.98
C ALA A 348 8.12 6.22 -8.81
N VAL A 349 6.93 5.66 -9.00
CA VAL A 349 6.68 4.42 -9.77
C VAL A 349 6.01 4.74 -11.13
N GLY A 350 5.78 6.01 -11.45
CA GLY A 350 5.18 6.43 -12.73
C GLY A 350 3.68 6.12 -12.85
N PHE A 351 2.97 5.94 -11.73
CA PHE A 351 1.52 5.79 -11.70
C PHE A 351 0.84 7.17 -11.69
N GLY A 352 0.26 7.56 -12.82
CA GLY A 352 -0.39 8.86 -13.03
C GLY A 352 -0.44 9.21 -14.51
N ARG A 353 -1.25 10.20 -14.89
CA ARG A 353 -1.21 10.75 -16.25
C ARG A 353 0.03 11.64 -16.35
N LYS A 354 0.79 11.49 -17.44
CA LYS A 354 1.90 12.40 -17.74
C LYS A 354 1.34 13.77 -18.09
N GLN A 355 1.82 14.78 -17.39
CA GLN A 355 1.45 16.17 -17.61
C GLN A 355 2.70 17.02 -17.63
N SER A 356 2.70 18.04 -18.49
CA SER A 356 3.84 18.91 -18.72
C SER A 356 3.41 20.38 -18.72
N ALA A 357 4.36 21.24 -18.36
CA ALA A 357 4.21 22.68 -18.41
C ALA A 357 5.54 23.29 -18.85
N GLY A 358 5.48 24.47 -19.45
CA GLY A 358 6.65 25.24 -19.85
C GLY A 358 6.42 26.73 -19.65
N ALA A 359 7.50 27.46 -19.45
CA ALA A 359 7.49 28.91 -19.35
C ALA A 359 8.67 29.53 -20.09
N GLU A 360 8.49 30.77 -20.53
CA GLU A 360 9.52 31.60 -21.12
C GLU A 360 9.36 33.06 -20.68
N GLY A 361 10.42 33.84 -20.80
CA GLY A 361 10.40 35.25 -20.40
C GLY A 361 11.78 35.89 -20.48
N THR A 362 11.85 37.17 -20.15
CA THR A 362 13.10 37.96 -20.12
C THR A 362 13.28 38.62 -18.77
N LEU A 363 14.48 38.55 -18.20
CA LEU A 363 14.82 39.13 -16.91
C LEU A 363 15.79 40.30 -17.11
N THR A 364 15.48 41.43 -16.46
CA THR A 364 16.33 42.62 -16.45
C THR A 364 16.71 43.01 -15.02
N CYS A 365 17.85 43.67 -14.88
CA CYS A 365 18.31 44.30 -13.65
C CYS A 365 18.77 45.73 -13.96
N GLY A 366 18.08 46.73 -13.41
CA GLY A 366 18.38 48.14 -13.67
C GLY A 366 18.24 48.52 -15.16
N GLY A 367 17.28 47.89 -15.86
CA GLY A 367 17.04 48.11 -17.29
C GLY A 367 18.03 47.43 -18.24
N GLN A 368 19.00 46.65 -17.73
CA GLN A 368 19.90 45.84 -18.54
C GLN A 368 19.50 44.35 -18.48
N PRO A 369 19.71 43.57 -19.55
CA PRO A 369 19.46 42.12 -19.50
C PRO A 369 20.32 41.42 -18.46
N GLU A 370 19.70 40.60 -17.59
CA GLU A 370 20.39 39.89 -16.52
C GLU A 370 20.77 38.47 -16.97
N VAL A 371 22.06 38.23 -17.13
CA VAL A 371 22.63 36.96 -17.61
C VAL A 371 22.96 36.04 -16.44
N GLY A 372 22.70 34.74 -16.57
CA GLY A 372 23.12 33.78 -15.56
C GLY A 372 22.13 33.58 -14.41
N VAL A 373 20.90 34.09 -14.53
CA VAL A 373 19.85 33.92 -13.52
C VAL A 373 19.29 32.50 -13.60
N LYS A 374 19.27 31.78 -12.47
CA LYS A 374 18.73 30.43 -12.43
C LYS A 374 17.21 30.47 -12.33
N VAL A 375 16.53 29.73 -13.21
CA VAL A 375 15.08 29.56 -13.21
C VAL A 375 14.76 28.07 -13.10
N LYS A 376 13.90 27.70 -12.15
CA LYS A 376 13.50 26.30 -11.92
C LYS A 376 11.99 26.17 -12.02
N LEU A 377 11.53 25.10 -12.67
CA LEU A 377 10.13 24.71 -12.79
C LEU A 377 9.82 23.63 -11.75
N TYR A 378 8.72 23.83 -11.05
CA TYR A 378 8.24 22.96 -10.00
C TYR A 378 6.73 22.74 -10.10
N ASP A 379 6.25 21.66 -9.50
CA ASP A 379 4.83 21.43 -9.23
C ASP A 379 4.52 21.83 -7.77
N ASP A 380 3.60 22.78 -7.55
CA ASP A 380 3.28 23.37 -6.24
C ASP A 380 2.19 22.59 -5.49
N ASP A 381 2.62 21.68 -4.64
CA ASP A 381 1.73 21.02 -3.72
C ASP A 381 1.32 21.92 -2.57
N ARG A 382 0.08 22.42 -2.61
CA ARG A 382 -0.49 23.31 -1.60
C ARG A 382 -0.48 22.70 -0.19
N GLY A 383 0.63 22.90 0.53
CA GLY A 383 0.65 23.12 1.98
C GLY A 383 1.46 22.16 2.85
N VAL A 384 2.05 21.06 2.36
CA VAL A 384 2.81 20.13 3.24
C VAL A 384 4.01 19.42 2.55
N ASP A 385 4.16 19.55 1.24
CA ASP A 385 5.17 18.86 0.42
C ASP A 385 6.37 19.77 0.09
N THR A 386 7.50 19.18 -0.28
CA THR A 386 8.56 19.85 -1.04
C THR A 386 8.24 19.77 -2.53
N ASP A 387 8.03 20.92 -3.17
CA ASP A 387 7.69 21.03 -4.59
C ASP A 387 8.45 20.03 -5.50
N ASP A 388 7.72 19.29 -6.33
CA ASP A 388 8.32 18.31 -7.25
C ASP A 388 9.08 19.02 -8.37
N PHE A 389 10.38 18.72 -8.50
CA PHE A 389 11.24 19.35 -9.50
C PHE A 389 10.94 18.83 -10.90
N MET A 390 10.60 19.73 -11.83
CA MET A 390 10.25 19.39 -13.21
C MET A 390 11.35 19.75 -14.21
N GLY A 391 12.12 20.82 -13.96
CA GLY A 391 13.19 21.25 -14.86
C GLY A 391 13.89 22.53 -14.39
N GLU A 392 15.06 22.83 -14.96
CA GLU A 392 15.77 24.09 -14.70
C GLU A 392 16.48 24.63 -15.94
N THR A 393 16.70 25.94 -15.95
CA THR A 393 17.46 26.64 -16.98
C THR A 393 18.18 27.85 -16.38
N ILE A 394 18.97 28.54 -17.21
CA ILE A 394 19.67 29.77 -16.85
C ILE A 394 19.42 30.80 -17.97
N THR A 395 19.28 32.08 -17.62
CA THR A 395 19.11 33.15 -18.62
C THR A 395 20.33 33.31 -19.54
N ASP A 396 20.05 33.55 -20.82
CA ASP A 396 21.07 33.77 -21.85
C ASP A 396 21.64 35.21 -21.85
N SER A 397 22.47 35.54 -22.85
CA SER A 397 23.09 36.87 -22.99
C SER A 397 22.10 38.02 -23.19
N LYS A 398 20.83 37.73 -23.52
CA LYS A 398 19.74 38.69 -23.66
C LYS A 398 18.81 38.67 -22.45
N GLY A 399 19.18 37.98 -21.37
CA GLY A 399 18.34 37.81 -20.18
C GLY A 399 17.13 36.89 -20.42
N HIS A 400 17.07 36.21 -21.56
CA HIS A 400 15.94 35.37 -21.92
C HIS A 400 16.09 33.96 -21.33
N PHE A 401 14.99 33.40 -20.82
CA PHE A 401 14.91 32.01 -20.36
C PHE A 401 13.76 31.28 -21.04
N ARG A 402 13.94 29.97 -21.24
CA ARG A 402 12.88 29.03 -21.61
C ARG A 402 13.16 27.70 -20.92
N LEU A 403 12.15 27.15 -20.26
CA LEU A 403 12.21 25.85 -19.61
C LEU A 403 10.88 25.10 -19.75
N GLU A 404 10.99 23.78 -19.75
CA GLU A 404 9.86 22.86 -19.70
C GLU A 404 10.20 21.68 -18.79
N GLY A 405 9.16 20.96 -18.38
CA GLY A 405 9.30 19.74 -17.63
C GLY A 405 7.98 19.01 -17.52
N PHE A 406 8.03 17.79 -17.01
CA PHE A 406 6.85 16.94 -16.83
C PHE A 406 6.92 16.16 -15.52
N THR A 407 5.76 15.74 -15.04
CA THR A 407 5.63 14.83 -13.90
C THR A 407 4.45 13.87 -14.10
N HIS A 408 4.34 12.88 -13.21
CA HIS A 408 3.25 11.89 -13.20
C HIS A 408 2.29 12.19 -12.04
N GLU A 409 1.09 12.66 -12.35
CA GLU A 409 0.06 12.93 -11.36
C GLU A 409 -1.31 12.38 -11.75
N PHE A 410 -2.17 12.11 -10.75
CA PHE A 410 -3.57 11.73 -10.98
C PHE A 410 -4.48 12.93 -11.20
N THR A 411 -4.17 14.05 -10.54
CA THR A 411 -4.84 15.35 -10.64
C THR A 411 -4.09 16.27 -11.60
N SER A 412 -4.66 17.43 -11.94
CA SER A 412 -3.90 18.45 -12.66
C SER A 412 -2.74 18.95 -11.81
N ILE A 413 -1.57 19.11 -12.44
CA ILE A 413 -0.39 19.71 -11.83
C ILE A 413 -0.67 21.20 -11.51
N ASP A 414 0.01 21.76 -10.51
CA ASP A 414 -0.01 23.18 -10.11
C ASP A 414 1.38 23.82 -10.43
N PRO A 415 1.75 23.99 -11.73
CA PRO A 415 3.11 24.37 -12.10
C PRO A 415 3.49 25.79 -11.66
N LYS A 416 4.72 25.98 -11.20
CA LYS A 416 5.30 27.29 -10.86
C LYS A 416 6.76 27.39 -11.25
N ILE A 417 7.20 28.60 -11.58
CA ILE A 417 8.62 28.93 -11.78
C ILE A 417 9.18 29.68 -10.58
N ASN A 418 10.38 29.28 -10.16
CA ASN A 418 11.18 29.96 -9.14
C ASN A 418 12.39 30.62 -9.82
N ILE A 419 12.50 31.94 -9.69
CA ILE A 419 13.57 32.76 -10.26
C ILE A 419 14.52 33.17 -9.12
N TYR A 420 15.80 32.86 -9.26
CA TYR A 420 16.83 33.09 -8.22
C TYR A 420 17.86 34.11 -8.70
N HIS A 421 17.91 35.28 -8.06
CA HIS A 421 18.74 36.40 -8.51
C HIS A 421 19.40 37.19 -7.37
N ASP A 422 20.47 37.90 -7.72
CA ASP A 422 21.23 38.77 -6.81
C ASP A 422 21.22 40.25 -7.26
N CYS A 423 20.32 40.61 -8.18
CA CYS A 423 20.18 41.99 -8.69
C CYS A 423 20.07 43.00 -7.53
N HIS A 424 21.05 43.92 -7.49
CA HIS A 424 21.22 44.95 -6.45
C HIS A 424 21.16 44.43 -4.99
N ASP A 425 21.53 43.16 -4.75
CA ASP A 425 21.38 42.53 -3.44
C ASP A 425 22.57 42.75 -2.48
N GLY A 426 23.60 43.49 -2.93
CA GLY A 426 24.70 43.94 -2.08
C GLY A 426 25.58 42.82 -1.52
N GLY A 427 25.66 41.67 -2.20
CA GLY A 427 26.51 40.54 -1.82
C GLY A 427 26.08 39.81 -0.55
N LYS A 428 24.82 39.96 -0.15
CA LYS A 428 24.25 39.25 0.99
C LYS A 428 24.24 37.73 0.73
N PRO A 429 24.36 36.90 1.78
CA PRO A 429 24.22 35.47 1.62
C PRO A 429 22.77 35.12 1.21
N CYS A 430 22.67 34.13 0.32
CA CYS A 430 21.41 33.59 -0.23
C CYS A 430 20.73 34.51 -1.26
N GLN A 431 20.28 33.92 -2.37
CA GLN A 431 19.71 34.66 -3.49
C GLN A 431 18.26 35.06 -3.20
N ARG A 432 17.81 36.18 -3.77
CA ARG A 432 16.39 36.56 -3.78
C ARG A 432 15.62 35.58 -4.65
N LYS A 433 14.46 35.11 -4.18
CA LYS A 433 13.61 34.13 -4.86
C LYS A 433 12.22 34.71 -5.12
N ILE A 434 11.84 34.75 -6.39
CA ILE A 434 10.50 35.12 -6.86
C ILE A 434 9.83 33.85 -7.38
N SER A 435 8.57 33.63 -7.00
CA SER A 435 7.76 32.48 -7.45
C SER A 435 6.58 32.98 -8.27
N ILE A 436 6.37 32.40 -9.46
CA ILE A 436 5.25 32.74 -10.37
C ILE A 436 4.51 31.46 -10.73
N MET A 437 3.22 31.42 -10.45
CA MET A 437 2.34 30.31 -10.83
C MET A 437 2.05 30.35 -12.34
N ILE A 438 2.16 29.20 -13.00
CA ILE A 438 1.75 29.00 -14.38
C ILE A 438 0.26 28.61 -14.38
N PRO A 439 -0.61 29.34 -15.09
CA PRO A 439 -2.04 29.01 -15.14
C PRO A 439 -2.33 27.65 -15.77
N ASP A 440 -3.35 26.95 -15.26
CA ASP A 440 -3.73 25.58 -15.67
C ASP A 440 -3.94 25.40 -17.19
N LYS A 441 -4.31 26.47 -17.90
CA LYS A 441 -4.51 26.45 -19.36
C LYS A 441 -3.24 26.17 -20.17
N TYR A 442 -2.06 26.27 -19.55
CA TYR A 442 -0.77 25.95 -20.18
C TYR A 442 -0.28 24.53 -19.83
N ILE A 443 -1.08 23.75 -19.11
CA ILE A 443 -0.79 22.34 -18.83
C ILE A 443 -1.19 21.51 -20.04
N ALA A 444 -0.27 20.68 -20.52
CA ALA A 444 -0.52 19.72 -21.60
C ALA A 444 -0.40 18.28 -21.10
N SER A 445 -1.06 17.35 -21.79
CA SER A 445 -0.86 15.92 -21.53
C SER A 445 0.33 15.39 -22.31
N GLY A 446 1.21 14.66 -21.63
CA GLY A 446 2.46 14.14 -22.21
C GLY A 446 3.70 14.76 -21.58
N GLU A 447 4.86 14.48 -22.18
CA GLU A 447 6.17 14.92 -21.67
C GLU A 447 6.55 16.34 -22.11
N HIS A 448 5.90 16.86 -23.16
CA HIS A 448 6.21 18.17 -23.72
C HIS A 448 4.97 19.09 -23.73
N PRO A 449 5.11 20.34 -23.28
CA PRO A 449 4.00 21.29 -23.29
C PRO A 449 3.66 21.71 -24.72
N GLU A 450 2.36 21.83 -25.02
CA GLU A 450 1.89 22.34 -26.31
C GLU A 450 2.06 23.86 -26.43
N THR A 451 1.99 24.56 -25.30
CA THR A 451 2.14 26.02 -25.23
C THR A 451 2.99 26.40 -24.01
N TYR A 452 3.74 27.50 -24.13
CA TYR A 452 4.56 28.02 -23.05
C TYR A 452 3.85 29.22 -22.42
N TYR A 453 3.93 29.32 -21.10
CA TYR A 453 3.53 30.51 -20.38
C TYR A 453 4.57 31.61 -20.56
N ASP A 454 4.19 32.70 -21.22
CA ASP A 454 5.01 33.91 -21.33
C ASP A 454 4.90 34.74 -20.04
N ALA A 455 5.97 34.72 -19.24
CA ALA A 455 6.11 35.50 -18.02
C ALA A 455 6.41 36.99 -18.30
N GLY A 456 6.63 37.35 -19.56
CA GLY A 456 6.94 38.71 -20.00
C GLY A 456 8.36 39.15 -19.64
N THR A 457 8.55 40.47 -19.55
CA THR A 457 9.80 41.08 -19.07
C THR A 457 9.67 41.45 -17.60
N ILE A 458 10.54 40.90 -16.75
CA ILE A 458 10.52 41.10 -15.30
C ILE A 458 11.76 41.89 -14.88
N GLU A 459 11.53 43.06 -14.29
CA GLU A 459 12.59 43.89 -13.71
C GLU A 459 12.89 43.47 -12.25
N LEU A 460 14.04 42.84 -12.06
CA LEU A 460 14.47 42.21 -10.81
C LEU A 460 14.92 43.21 -9.72
N GLU A 461 15.10 44.48 -10.07
CA GLU A 461 15.41 45.54 -9.10
C GLU A 461 14.24 45.79 -8.13
N GLY A 462 12.99 45.57 -8.57
CA GLY A 462 11.79 45.78 -7.77
C GLY A 462 11.67 44.80 -6.59
N LYS A 463 10.83 45.16 -5.59
CA LYS A 463 10.40 44.23 -4.53
C LYS A 463 9.10 43.55 -4.92
N PHE A 464 9.08 42.22 -4.87
CA PHE A 464 7.90 41.44 -5.23
C PHE A 464 7.14 40.96 -3.99
N SER A 465 5.81 40.88 -4.09
CA SER A 465 4.98 40.33 -3.01
C SER A 465 5.24 38.82 -2.88
N GLY A 466 5.48 38.33 -1.66
CA GLY A 466 5.80 36.92 -1.42
C GLY A 466 7.25 36.53 -1.75
N GLU A 467 8.11 37.49 -2.06
CA GLU A 467 9.53 37.25 -2.30
C GLU A 467 10.22 36.68 -1.06
N THR A 468 11.01 35.64 -1.25
CA THR A 468 11.77 34.96 -0.18
C THR A 468 13.26 34.98 -0.50
N ARG A 469 14.09 34.43 0.38
CA ARG A 469 15.52 34.23 0.12
C ARG A 469 15.85 32.76 0.23
N ASP A 470 16.62 32.27 -0.73
CA ASP A 470 16.93 30.85 -0.84
C ASP A 470 18.43 30.63 -1.03
N SER A 471 18.96 29.64 -0.33
CA SER A 471 20.40 29.37 -0.25
C SER A 471 20.70 28.20 -1.20
N LEU A 472 20.70 28.45 -2.51
CA LEU A 472 21.06 27.41 -3.47
C LEU A 472 22.54 27.01 -3.28
N ILE A 473 22.78 25.80 -2.76
CA ILE A 473 24.11 25.25 -2.51
C ILE A 473 24.97 25.18 -3.80
N ASP A 474 24.33 25.05 -4.97
CA ASP A 474 25.03 24.85 -6.25
C ASP A 474 25.76 26.10 -6.79
N VAL A 475 25.45 27.31 -6.32
CA VAL A 475 26.03 28.55 -6.88
C VAL A 475 27.33 28.95 -6.16
N TRP A 476 27.49 28.55 -4.90
CA TRP A 476 28.68 28.91 -4.09
C TRP A 476 29.93 28.08 -4.43
N VAL A 477 29.77 26.90 -5.04
CA VAL A 477 30.91 26.04 -5.40
C VAL A 477 31.66 26.56 -6.66
N ASN A 478 31.00 27.32 -7.53
CA ASN A 478 31.60 27.87 -8.75
C ASN A 478 32.12 29.31 -8.61
N LYS A 479 32.11 29.88 -7.39
CA LYS A 479 32.61 31.23 -7.09
C LYS A 479 33.77 31.26 -6.07
N MET A 480 34.34 30.09 -5.74
CA MET A 480 35.69 29.94 -5.15
C MET A 480 36.60 29.30 -6.19
#